data_AF-A0A0P0V857-F1
#
_entry.id   AF-A0A0P0V857-F1
#
_cell.length_a   1.000
_cell.length_b   1.000
_cell.length_c   1.000
_cell.angle_alpha   90.00
_cell.angle_beta   90.00
_cell.angle_gamma   90.00
#
_symmetry.space_group_name_H-M   'P 1'
#
loop_
_entity.id
_entity.type
_entity.pdbx_description
1 polymer ?
#
loop_
_entity_poly.entity_id
_entity_poly.type
_entity_poly.pdbx_seq_one_letter_code
_entity_poly.pdbx_strand_id
1 'polypeptide(L)'
;MVIDIPGTTGVNCQDLMLYERPELRYGIHRMVFVLFRQLGRGTVFAPEMRHNFHCRSFAQQYHLDIVAATYFNCQREAGSGGRRFRSESS
;
A
#
# COMPACT_ATOMS: atom_id res chain seq x y z
N MET A 1 1.88 -7.73 -0.80
CA MET A 1 2.77 -7.50 -1.94
C MET A 1 2.63 -8.68 -2.88
N VAL A 2 2.27 -8.41 -4.13
CA VAL A 2 2.05 -9.42 -5.17
C VAL A 2 3.10 -9.20 -6.26
N ILE A 3 3.70 -10.28 -6.76
CA ILE A 3 4.71 -10.26 -7.82
C ILE A 3 4.34 -11.19 -8.97
N ASP A 4 5.14 -11.12 -10.05
CA ASP A 4 5.04 -12.00 -11.22
C ASP A 4 3.67 -11.94 -11.94
N ILE A 5 2.97 -10.80 -11.78
CA ILE A 5 1.66 -10.52 -12.38
C ILE A 5 1.79 -10.52 -13.92
N PRO A 6 1.03 -11.37 -14.64
CA PRO A 6 0.99 -11.34 -16.10
C PRO A 6 0.36 -10.04 -16.61
N GLY A 7 0.91 -9.47 -17.69
CA GLY A 7 0.56 -8.12 -18.15
C GLY A 7 -0.86 -7.90 -18.67
N THR A 8 -1.67 -8.94 -18.88
CA THR A 8 -2.97 -8.79 -19.57
C THR A 8 -4.14 -9.41 -18.85
N THR A 9 -4.00 -10.60 -18.25
CA THR A 9 -5.02 -11.23 -17.39
C THR A 9 -4.51 -12.62 -17.02
N GLY A 10 -4.26 -12.85 -15.75
CA GLY A 10 -3.94 -14.18 -15.27
C GLY A 10 -3.75 -14.16 -13.77
N VAL A 11 -4.37 -15.14 -13.10
CA VAL A 11 -4.23 -15.36 -11.65
C VAL A 11 -2.86 -15.96 -11.27
N ASN A 12 -1.98 -16.16 -12.24
CA ASN A 12 -0.67 -16.79 -12.06
C ASN A 12 0.35 -15.77 -11.55
N CYS A 13 0.03 -15.17 -10.41
CA CYS A 13 0.87 -14.28 -9.61
C CYS A 13 1.27 -14.97 -8.29
N GLN A 14 2.25 -14.42 -7.60
CA GLN A 14 2.68 -14.92 -6.29
C GLN A 14 2.51 -13.84 -5.22
N ASP A 15 1.88 -14.21 -4.11
CA ASP A 15 1.83 -13.39 -2.90
C ASP A 15 3.13 -13.55 -2.10
N LEU A 16 4.01 -12.54 -2.14
CA LEU A 16 5.17 -12.48 -1.24
C LEU A 16 4.79 -12.04 0.18
N MET A 17 3.75 -11.22 0.28
CA MET A 17 3.19 -10.78 1.55
C MET A 17 1.67 -10.70 1.43
N LEU A 18 0.97 -11.44 2.29
CA LEU A 18 -0.49 -11.42 2.33
C LEU A 18 -1.04 -9.99 2.54
N TYR A 19 -2.17 -9.69 1.93
CA TYR A 19 -2.87 -8.44 2.19
C TYR A 19 -3.31 -8.38 3.66
N GLU A 20 -3.04 -7.25 4.31
CA GLU A 20 -3.46 -6.98 5.67
C GLU A 20 -4.33 -5.72 5.63
N ARG A 21 -5.55 -5.83 6.20
CA ARG A 21 -6.51 -4.73 6.19
C ARG A 21 -5.95 -3.53 6.99
N PRO A 22 -6.13 -2.28 6.52
CA PRO A 22 -5.69 -1.11 7.28
C PRO A 22 -6.39 -1.03 8.64
N GLU A 23 -5.62 -1.00 9.73
CA GLU A 23 -6.13 -0.80 11.08
C GLU A 23 -5.65 0.53 11.65
N LEU A 24 -6.43 1.58 11.37
CA LEU A 24 -6.06 2.96 11.67
C LEU A 24 -6.59 3.40 13.03
N ARG A 25 -5.70 3.99 13.84
CA ARG A 25 -6.06 4.52 15.17
C ARG A 25 -6.37 6.01 15.16
N TYR A 26 -5.59 6.80 14.41
CA TYR A 26 -5.64 8.26 14.46
C TYR A 26 -5.37 8.88 13.09
N GLY A 27 -6.15 9.91 12.76
CA GLY A 27 -5.94 10.73 11.56
C GLY A 27 -6.41 10.08 10.26
N ILE A 28 -6.15 10.78 9.17
CA ILE A 28 -6.41 10.33 7.81
C ILE A 28 -5.10 9.79 7.23
N HIS A 29 -5.11 8.54 6.78
CA HIS A 29 -3.97 7.86 6.17
C HIS A 29 -4.21 7.65 4.69
N ARG A 30 -3.12 7.73 3.91
CA ARG A 30 -3.11 7.39 2.48
C ARG A 30 -2.66 5.95 2.32
N MET A 31 -3.53 5.12 1.77
CA MET A 31 -3.19 3.77 1.34
C MET A 31 -2.83 3.82 -0.13
N VAL A 32 -1.58 3.48 -0.45
CA VAL A 32 -1.01 3.64 -1.78
C VAL A 32 -0.84 2.27 -2.44
N PHE A 33 -1.34 2.13 -3.66
CA PHE A 33 -1.03 1.01 -4.53
C PHE A 33 -0.05 1.48 -5.61
N VAL A 34 1.06 0.76 -5.77
CA VAL A 34 2.06 1.03 -6.81
C VAL A 34 2.24 -0.24 -7.62
N LEU A 35 2.17 -0.11 -8.94
CA LEU A 35 2.46 -1.17 -9.89
C LEU A 35 3.84 -0.92 -10.50
N PHE A 36 4.67 -1.96 -10.45
CA PHE A 36 6.02 -1.96 -10.98
C PHE A 36 6.14 -2.96 -12.13
N ARG A 37 6.94 -2.62 -13.15
CA ARG A 37 7.36 -3.56 -14.18
C ARG A 37 8.65 -4.26 -13.75
N GLN A 38 8.59 -5.58 -13.67
CA GLN A 38 9.75 -6.44 -13.41
C GLN A 38 10.54 -6.72 -14.70
N LEU A 39 11.85 -6.91 -14.58
CA LEU A 39 12.72 -7.36 -15.69
C LEU A 39 12.46 -8.82 -16.09
N GLY A 40 11.94 -9.63 -15.17
CA GLY A 40 11.62 -11.03 -15.39
C GLY A 40 10.90 -11.65 -14.18
N ARG A 41 10.42 -12.89 -14.33
CA ARG A 41 9.79 -13.64 -13.23
C ARG A 41 10.81 -14.17 -12.24
N GLY A 42 10.43 -14.28 -10.97
CA GLY A 42 11.31 -14.77 -9.91
C GLY A 42 12.51 -13.85 -9.61
N THR A 43 12.43 -12.57 -9.99
CA THR A 43 13.49 -11.57 -9.79
C THR A 43 13.32 -10.73 -8.53
N VAL A 44 12.15 -10.79 -7.90
CA VAL A 44 11.76 -9.96 -6.76
C VAL A 44 11.50 -10.83 -5.54
N PHE A 45 12.03 -10.44 -4.38
CA PHE A 45 11.85 -11.17 -3.11
C PHE A 45 11.18 -10.30 -2.05
N ALA A 46 10.64 -10.95 -1.02
CA ALA A 46 9.91 -10.27 0.04
C ALA A 46 10.85 -9.38 0.87
N PRO A 47 10.39 -8.20 1.31
CA PRO A 47 11.10 -7.46 2.35
C PRO A 47 11.02 -8.24 3.67
N GLU A 48 12.06 -8.10 4.51
CA GLU A 48 12.11 -8.76 5.82
C GLU A 48 11.00 -8.29 6.77
N MET A 49 10.57 -7.03 6.64
CA MET A 49 9.58 -6.41 7.51
C MET A 49 8.55 -5.60 6.73
N ARG A 50 7.31 -5.56 7.26
CA ARG A 50 6.23 -4.72 6.71
C ARG A 50 6.41 -3.24 7.04
N HIS A 51 6.76 -2.94 8.28
CA HIS A 51 6.94 -1.57 8.75
C HIS A 51 8.27 -1.01 8.24
N ASN A 52 8.36 0.32 8.15
CA ASN A 52 9.53 1.03 7.60
C ASN A 52 9.87 0.65 6.15
N PHE A 53 8.91 0.12 5.38
CA PHE A 53 9.11 -0.17 3.97
C PHE A 53 9.25 1.10 3.13
N HIS A 54 10.27 1.14 2.26
CA HIS A 54 10.55 2.29 1.41
C HIS A 54 10.47 1.92 -0.07
N CYS A 55 9.34 2.26 -0.73
CA CYS A 55 9.05 1.88 -2.11
C CYS A 55 10.15 2.26 -3.11
N ARG A 56 10.77 3.44 -2.95
CA ARG A 56 11.82 3.90 -3.88
C ARG A 56 13.10 3.08 -3.76
N SER A 57 13.52 2.77 -2.53
CA SER A 57 14.70 1.93 -2.31
C SER A 57 14.46 0.52 -2.81
N PHE A 58 13.26 -0.01 -2.59
CA PHE A 58 12.85 -1.31 -3.10
C PHE A 58 12.90 -1.36 -4.64
N ALA A 59 12.36 -0.34 -5.31
CA ALA A 59 12.40 -0.25 -6.76
C ALA A 59 13.83 -0.18 -7.31
N GLN A 60 14.71 0.58 -6.66
CA GLN A 60 16.12 0.67 -7.03
C GLN A 60 16.85 -0.67 -6.87
N GLN A 61 16.64 -1.36 -5.75
CA GLN A 61 17.28 -2.65 -5.47
C GLN A 61 16.91 -3.72 -6.51
N TYR A 62 15.65 -3.75 -6.93
CA TYR A 62 15.13 -4.76 -7.86
C TYR A 62 15.04 -4.28 -9.31
N HIS A 63 15.62 -3.12 -9.63
CA HIS A 63 15.61 -2.53 -10.98
C HIS A 63 14.20 -2.43 -11.58
N LEU A 64 13.26 -1.92 -10.79
CA LEU A 64 11.85 -1.84 -11.13
C LEU A 64 11.46 -0.46 -11.66
N ASP A 65 10.66 -0.44 -12.72
CA ASP A 65 10.06 0.79 -13.25
C ASP A 65 8.63 0.95 -12.73
N ILE A 66 8.27 2.14 -12.26
CA ILE A 66 6.88 2.46 -11.90
C ILE A 66 6.06 2.61 -13.19
N VAL A 67 4.95 1.89 -13.30
CA VAL A 67 4.03 1.97 -14.45
C VAL A 67 2.67 2.55 -14.11
N ALA A 68 2.22 2.41 -12.86
CA ALA A 68 1.00 3.03 -12.36
C ALA A 68 1.06 3.21 -10.84
N ALA A 69 0.36 4.22 -10.34
CA ALA A 69 0.16 4.40 -8.91
C ALA A 69 -1.21 5.03 -8.65
N THR A 70 -1.86 4.62 -7.57
CA THR A 70 -3.09 5.23 -7.08
C THR A 70 -3.10 5.21 -5.56
N TYR A 71 -3.97 6.01 -4.95
CA TYR A 71 -4.16 5.99 -3.51
C TYR A 71 -5.61 6.27 -3.13
N PHE A 72 -5.98 5.84 -1.92
CA PHE A 72 -7.20 6.27 -1.27
C PHE A 72 -6.89 6.77 0.15
N ASN A 73 -7.72 7.67 0.64
CA ASN A 73 -7.68 8.12 2.03
C ASN A 73 -8.57 7.21 2.87
N CYS A 74 -8.12 6.86 4.07
CA CYS A 74 -8.95 6.17 5.05
C CYS A 74 -8.66 6.68 6.46
N GLN A 75 -9.62 6.52 7.34
CA GLN A 75 -9.53 6.83 8.76
C GLN A 75 -10.32 5.79 9.54
N ARG A 76 -10.19 5.79 10.86
CA ARG A 76 -11.05 4.98 11.72
C ARG A 76 -12.52 5.31 11.46
N GLU A 77 -13.37 4.30 11.39
CA GLU A 77 -14.80 4.45 11.05
C GLU A 77 -15.53 5.39 12.02
N ALA A 78 -15.24 5.30 13.32
CA ALA A 78 -15.74 6.21 14.36
C ALA A 78 -15.15 7.65 14.27
N GLY A 79 -14.38 7.94 13.23
CA GLY A 79 -13.59 9.15 13.09
C GLY A 79 -12.43 9.23 14.08
N SER A 80 -11.69 10.33 13.96
CA SER A 80 -10.51 10.63 14.79
C SER A 80 -10.84 11.39 16.08
N GLY A 81 -12.12 11.44 16.50
CA GLY A 81 -12.52 12.13 17.73
C GLY A 81 -12.22 13.63 17.71
N GLY A 82 -12.52 14.30 16.58
CA GLY A 82 -12.37 15.76 16.48
C GLY A 82 -13.13 16.50 17.57
N ARG A 83 -12.64 17.70 17.93
CA ARG A 83 -13.26 18.59 18.92
C ARG A 83 -14.74 18.78 18.57
N ARG A 84 -15.64 18.21 19.38
CA ARG A 84 -17.06 18.56 19.35
C ARG A 84 -17.15 20.00 19.85
N PHE A 85 -17.28 20.96 18.96
CA PHE A 85 -17.71 22.30 19.35
C PHE A 85 -19.12 22.14 19.91
N ARG A 86 -19.24 22.22 21.23
CA ARG A 86 -20.52 22.28 21.90
C ARG A 86 -21.12 23.62 21.48
N SER A 87 -22.23 23.61 20.73
CA SER A 87 -22.96 24.85 20.48
C SER A 87 -23.36 25.41 21.84
N GLU A 88 -22.84 26.58 22.20
CA GLU A 88 -23.39 27.35 23.31
C GLU A 88 -24.85 27.68 22.95
N SER A 89 -25.79 27.02 23.62
CA SER A 89 -27.19 27.43 23.63
C SER A 89 -27.28 28.69 24.48
N SER A 90 -27.53 29.83 23.84
CA SER A 90 -28.02 31.06 24.48
C SER A 90 -29.43 30.88 25.01
#